data_AF-A0A4Q5SH28-F1
#
_entry.id   AF-A0A4Q5SH28-F1
#
_cell.length_a   1.000
_cell.length_b   1.000
_cell.length_c   1.000
_cell.angle_alpha   90.00
_cell.angle_beta   90.00
_cell.angle_gamma   90.00
#
_symmetry.space_group_name_H-M   'P 1'
#
loop_
_entity.id
_entity.type
_entity.pdbx_description
1 polymer ?
#
loop_
_entity_poly.entity_id
_entity_poly.type
_entity_poly.pdbx_seq_one_letter_code
_entity_poly.pdbx_strand_id
1 'polypeptide(L)' 'MYNLQITPQNVQDTLQKHILADGFDLTFDMEKSKGVHIYDSKHNHTLLDFFTCFASVPLGYNHPKMLNDENFKKNLM' A
#
# COMPACT_ATOMS: atom_id res chain seq x y z
N MET A 1 13.12 8.33 12.14
CA MET A 1 11.83 7.62 12.08
C MET A 1 10.74 8.67 12.24
N TYR A 2 9.87 8.83 11.24
CA TYR A 2 8.74 9.74 11.37
C TYR A 2 7.83 9.26 12.50
N ASN A 3 7.49 10.14 13.44
CA ASN A 3 6.54 9.82 14.49
C ASN A 3 5.14 9.91 13.88
N LEU A 4 4.62 8.78 13.40
CA LEU A 4 3.27 8.70 12.87
C LEU A 4 2.30 8.98 14.02
N GLN A 5 1.72 10.18 14.04
CA GLN A 5 0.70 10.55 15.02
C GLN A 5 -0.64 9.85 14.77
N ILE A 6 -0.79 9.15 13.64
CA ILE A 6 -2.01 8.50 13.20
C ILE A 6 -1.75 7.01 13.10
N THR A 7 -2.52 6.21 13.83
CA THR A 7 -2.51 4.75 13.72
C THR A 7 -3.25 4.31 12.45
N PRO A 8 -2.96 3.12 11.89
CA PRO A 8 -3.68 2.60 10.72
C PRO A 8 -5.21 2.62 10.89
N GLN A 9 -5.69 2.29 12.09
CA GLN A 9 -7.13 2.27 12.42
C GLN A 9 -7.80 3.65 12.27
N ASN A 10 -7.04 4.73 12.44
CA ASN A 10 -7.54 6.11 12.47
C ASN A 10 -7.30 6.89 11.15
N VAL A 11 -6.78 6.23 10.10
CA VAL A 11 -6.50 6.88 8.81
C VAL A 11 -7.78 7.40 8.16
N GLN A 12 -8.80 6.55 8.01
CA GLN A 12 -10.07 6.94 7.39
C GLN A 12 -10.78 8.06 8.16
N ASP A 13 -10.76 7.97 9.50
CA ASP A 13 -11.33 9.00 10.39
C ASP A 13 -10.63 10.36 10.27
N THR A 14 -9.35 10.34 9.90
CA THR A 14 -8.60 11.57 9.65
C THR A 14 -8.90 12.13 8.26
N LEU A 15 -8.97 11.28 7.24
CA LEU A 15 -9.28 11.68 5.87
C LEU A 15 -10.69 12.26 5.74
N GLN A 16 -11.69 11.67 6.39
CA GLN A 16 -13.10 12.11 6.29
C GLN A 16 -13.36 13.54 6.77
N LYS A 17 -12.42 14.12 7.53
CA LYS A 17 -12.48 15.53 7.97
C LYS A 17 -12.28 16.51 6.81
N HIS A 18 -11.71 16.06 5.70
CA HIS A 18 -11.26 16.91 4.60
C HIS A 18 -11.70 16.43 3.22
N ILE A 19 -11.99 15.13 3.05
CA ILE A 19 -12.44 14.53 1.79
C ILE A 19 -13.58 13.56 2.04
N LEU A 20 -14.37 13.26 1.00
CA LEU A 20 -15.26 12.11 1.03
C LEU A 20 -14.41 10.83 1.03
N ALA A 21 -14.44 10.07 2.13
CA ALA A 21 -13.62 8.88 2.32
C ALA A 21 -14.45 7.59 2.15
N ASP A 22 -15.02 7.41 0.95
CA ASP A 22 -15.95 6.33 0.57
C ASP A 22 -15.28 5.13 -0.12
N GLY A 23 -13.95 5.05 -0.05
CA GLY A 23 -13.18 3.91 -0.55
C GLY A 23 -13.33 2.64 0.31
N PHE A 24 -12.48 1.66 0.02
CA PHE A 24 -12.47 0.40 0.78
C PHE A 24 -12.12 0.62 2.26
N ASP A 25 -12.71 -0.22 3.12
CA ASP A 25 -12.38 -0.29 4.54
C ASP A 25 -11.05 -1.02 4.76
N LEU A 26 -9.95 -0.36 4.37
CA LEU A 26 -8.60 -0.92 4.25
C LEU A 26 -7.59 0.18 4.55
N THR A 27 -6.54 -0.14 5.31
CA THR A 27 -5.33 0.70 5.34
C THR A 27 -4.17 -0.04 4.71
N PHE A 28 -3.89 0.32 3.46
CA PHE A 28 -2.88 -0.29 2.63
C PHE A 28 -1.47 -0.11 3.22
N ASP A 29 -0.84 -1.21 3.61
CA ASP A 29 0.56 -1.22 4.03
C ASP A 29 1.46 -1.43 2.81
N MET A 30 2.06 -0.33 2.34
CA MET A 30 2.89 -0.36 1.14
C MET A 30 4.17 -1.19 1.32
N GLU A 31 4.71 -1.31 2.53
CA GLU A 31 5.97 -2.03 2.75
C GLU A 31 5.75 -3.53 2.89
N LYS A 32 4.67 -3.95 3.57
CA LYS A 32 4.37 -5.37 3.79
C LYS A 32 3.67 -6.05 2.61
N SER A 33 2.99 -5.29 1.76
CA SER A 33 2.29 -5.85 0.58
C SER A 33 3.29 -6.44 -0.42
N LYS A 34 2.95 -7.56 -1.08
CA LYS A 34 3.89 -8.26 -1.96
C LYS A 34 3.21 -9.09 -3.03
N GLY A 35 3.71 -8.97 -4.26
CA GLY A 35 3.15 -9.68 -5.42
C GLY A 35 1.68 -9.30 -5.61
N VAL A 36 0.81 -10.30 -5.69
CA VAL A 36 -0.65 -10.12 -5.84
C VAL A 36 -1.38 -9.98 -4.51
N HIS A 37 -0.69 -9.69 -3.41
CA HIS A 37 -1.29 -9.60 -2.08
C HIS A 37 -1.12 -8.21 -1.46
N ILE A 38 -2.23 -7.69 -0.93
CA ILE A 38 -2.30 -6.47 -0.13
C ILE A 38 -2.26 -6.87 1.35
N TYR A 39 -1.40 -6.23 2.14
CA TYR A 39 -1.46 -6.30 3.60
C TYR A 39 -2.29 -5.13 4.12
N ASP A 40 -3.36 -5.44 4.85
CA ASP A 40 -4.20 -4.46 5.53
C ASP A 40 -3.69 -4.25 6.96
N SER A 41 -3.13 -3.08 7.23
CA SER A 41 -2.67 -2.72 8.57
C SER A 41 -3.81 -2.26 9.50
N LYS A 42 -5.02 -2.02 8.98
CA LYS A 42 -6.21 -1.76 9.80
C LYS A 42 -6.67 -3.04 10.50
N HIS A 43 -6.83 -4.12 9.73
CA HIS A 43 -7.34 -5.41 10.22
C HIS A 43 -6.26 -6.48 10.47
N ASN A 44 -4.99 -6.19 10.17
CA ASN A 44 -3.84 -7.10 10.32
C ASN A 44 -3.99 -8.42 9.55
N HIS A 45 -4.51 -8.37 8.33
CA HIS A 45 -4.66 -9.54 7.46
C HIS A 45 -4.09 -9.32 6.07
N THR A 46 -4.03 -10.39 5.28
CA THR A 46 -3.58 -10.35 3.88
C THR A 46 -4.75 -10.65 2.95
N LEU A 47 -4.90 -9.83 1.92
CA LEU A 47 -5.94 -9.91 0.91
C LEU A 47 -5.31 -10.29 -0.43
N LEU A 48 -5.92 -11.24 -1.14
CA LEU A 48 -5.58 -11.53 -2.54
C LEU A 48 -6.21 -10.46 -3.43
N ASP A 49 -5.40 -9.80 -4.25
CA ASP A 49 -5.81 -8.65 -5.03
C ASP A 49 -6.18 -9.03 -6.48
N PHE A 50 -7.45 -8.87 -6.82
CA PHE A 50 -7.99 -8.93 -8.18
C PHE A 50 -8.35 -7.55 -8.75
N PHE A 51 -8.08 -6.48 -7.99
CA PHE A 51 -8.41 -5.11 -8.33
C PHE A 51 -7.20 -4.38 -8.94
N THR A 52 -6.00 -4.61 -8.42
CA THR A 52 -4.72 -4.06 -8.93
C THR A 52 -4.75 -2.54 -9.16
N CYS A 53 -5.42 -1.84 -8.24
CA CYS A 53 -5.68 -0.39 -8.29
C CYS A 53 -6.24 0.04 -9.65
N PHE A 54 -7.40 -0.48 -10.04
CA PHE A 54 -7.99 -0.24 -11.37
C PHE A 54 -7.08 -0.73 -12.51
N ALA A 55 -6.49 -1.92 -12.36
CA ALA A 55 -5.55 -2.51 -13.34
C ALA A 55 -4.29 -1.67 -13.63
N SER A 56 -3.96 -0.70 -12.77
CA SER A 56 -2.79 0.18 -12.94
C SER A 56 -1.51 -0.39 -12.32
N VAL A 57 -1.58 -1.51 -11.59
CA VAL A 57 -0.42 -2.16 -10.94
C VAL A 57 -0.09 -3.48 -11.64
N PRO A 58 0.57 -3.46 -12.82
CA PRO A 58 0.77 -4.65 -13.65
C PRO A 58 1.82 -5.64 -13.09
N LEU A 59 2.69 -5.18 -12.19
CA LEU A 59 3.77 -6.00 -11.59
C LEU A 59 3.43 -6.50 -10.18
N GLY A 60 2.25 -6.15 -9.67
CA GLY A 60 1.92 -6.30 -8.26
C GLY A 60 2.77 -5.40 -7.35
N TYR A 61 2.69 -5.66 -6.05
CA TYR A 61 3.35 -4.85 -5.02
C TYR A 61 4.78 -5.34 -4.76
N ASN A 62 5.71 -4.40 -4.58
CA ASN A 62 7.09 -4.70 -4.13
C ASN A 62 7.79 -5.79 -4.93
N HIS A 63 7.69 -5.71 -6.27
CA HIS A 63 8.27 -6.71 -7.17
C HIS A 63 9.78 -6.86 -6.92
N PRO A 64 10.33 -8.09 -6.73
CA PRO A 64 11.73 -8.29 -6.33
C PRO A 64 12.76 -7.65 -7.26
N LYS A 65 12.52 -7.64 -8.58
CA LYS A 65 13.42 -6.99 -9.54
C LYS A 65 13.38 -5.46 -9.50
N MET A 66 12.35 -4.86 -8.89
CA MET A 66 12.30 -3.41 -8.67
C MET A 66 13.03 -3.04 -7.37
N LEU A 67 12.95 -3.91 -6.36
CA LEU A 67 13.50 -3.66 -5.02
C LEU A 67 14.92 -4.17 -4.79
N ASN A 68 15.37 -5.20 -5.51
CA ASN A 68 16.64 -5.88 -5.22
C ASN A 68 17.66 -5.76 -6.36
N ASP A 69 17.34 -5.00 -7.42
CA ASP A 69 18.24 -4.73 -8.54
C ASP A 69 18.84 -3.32 -8.38
N GLU A 70 20.09 -3.27 -7.90
CA GLU A 70 20.80 -2.01 -7.67
C GLU A 70 21.11 -1.27 -8.99
N ASN A 71 21.32 -1.99 -10.09
CA ASN A 71 21.52 -1.34 -11.40
C ASN A 71 20.23 -0.67 -11.87
N PHE A 72 19.09 -1.36 -11.72
CA PHE A 72 17.78 -0.79 -12.02
C PHE A 72 17.52 0.47 -11.16
N LYS A 73 17.75 0.41 -9.85
CA LYS A 73 17.59 1.57 -8.96
C LYS A 73 18.49 2.74 -9.34
N LYS A 74 19.75 2.47 -9.71
CA LYS A 74 20.69 3.51 -10.14
C LYS A 74 20.22 4.22 -11.42
N ASN A 75 19.58 3.51 -12.34
CA ASN A 75 19.08 4.08 -13.58
C ASN A 75 17.80 4.93 -13.42
N LEU A 76 17.15 4.91 -12.24
CA LEU A 76 15.96 5.72 -11.94
C LEU A 76 16.30 7.12 -11.42
N MET A 77 17.54 7.38 -10.98
CA MET A 77 18.03 8.67 -10.48
C MET A 77 18.65 9.50 -11.59
#